data_AF-A0A523MM73-F1
#
_entry.id   AF-A0A523MM73-F1
#
_cell.length_a   1.000
_cell.length_b   1.000
_cell.length_c   1.000
_cell.angle_alpha   90.00
_cell.angle_beta   90.00
_cell.angle_gamma   90.00
#
_symmetry.space_group_name_H-M   'P 1'
#
loop_
_entity.id
_entity.type
_entity.pdbx_description
1 polymer ?
#
loop_
_entity_poly.entity_id
_entity_poly.type
_entity_poly.pdbx_seq_one_letter_code
_entity_poly.pdbx_strand_id
1 'polypeptide(L)'
;MITQDAGYVVGAYLPRLLDSGKLDLTLEYHFVGIRLYRHKDFRSGHTLDRILIGDELESAGRAGYLEANWDIGARDLITVEAAYEARSADDYRVIIEDPARSIPLQAIKERSNPQERRYRGVMSWSHWLDGRPFLLKTSVGYERANTFAFQLGKNRNNFIGELRLEVSF
;
A
#
# COMPACT_ATOMS: atom_id res chain seq x y z
N MET A 1 17.25 -0.92 -17.33
CA MET A 1 17.16 0.52 -17.69
C MET A 1 15.73 1.04 -17.50
N ILE A 2 14.70 0.39 -18.06
CA ILE A 2 13.30 0.86 -17.95
C ILE A 2 12.72 0.83 -16.52
N THR A 3 13.14 -0.13 -15.68
CA THR A 3 12.61 -0.29 -14.31
C THR A 3 13.14 0.70 -13.27
N GLN A 4 14.14 1.53 -13.60
CA GLN A 4 14.71 2.51 -12.65
C GLN A 4 13.91 3.82 -12.62
N ASP A 5 13.35 4.21 -13.76
CA ASP A 5 12.65 5.48 -13.98
C ASP A 5 11.12 5.32 -14.10
N ALA A 6 10.62 4.08 -14.02
CA ALA A 6 9.20 3.76 -14.16
C ALA A 6 8.63 3.10 -12.91
N GLY A 7 7.31 3.20 -12.78
CA GLY A 7 6.51 2.56 -11.75
C GLY A 7 5.42 1.76 -12.43
N TYR A 8 5.06 0.63 -11.85
CA TYR A 8 4.07 -0.28 -12.39
C TYR A 8 3.04 -0.58 -11.33
N VAL A 9 1.76 -0.48 -11.71
CA VAL A 9 0.65 -1.03 -10.96
C VAL A 9 -0.01 -2.07 -11.85
N VAL A 10 -0.17 -3.29 -11.32
CA VAL A 10 -0.85 -4.39 -12.02
C VAL A 10 -1.88 -4.95 -11.07
N GLY A 11 -3.10 -5.11 -11.55
CA GLY A 11 -4.19 -5.60 -10.73
C GLY A 11 -5.04 -6.65 -11.44
N ALA A 12 -5.77 -7.43 -10.63
CA ALA A 12 -6.78 -8.36 -11.07
C ALA A 12 -8.03 -8.21 -10.20
N TYR A 13 -9.20 -8.26 -10.83
CA TYR A 13 -10.49 -8.22 -10.17
C TYR A 13 -11.30 -9.45 -10.56
N LEU A 14 -11.75 -10.22 -9.56
CA LEU A 14 -12.48 -11.47 -9.74
C LEU A 14 -13.82 -11.41 -9.02
N PRO A 15 -14.91 -11.05 -9.72
CA PRO A 15 -16.25 -11.10 -9.16
C PRO A 15 -16.86 -12.50 -9.33
N ARG A 16 -17.60 -12.96 -8.32
CA ARG A 16 -18.36 -14.21 -8.36
C ARG A 16 -19.72 -14.01 -7.68
N LEU A 17 -20.79 -14.35 -8.40
CA LEU A 17 -22.12 -14.48 -7.82
C LEU A 17 -22.28 -15.87 -7.19
N LEU A 18 -22.89 -15.90 -6.01
CA LEU A 18 -23.22 -17.10 -5.24
C LEU A 18 -24.73 -17.12 -5.00
N ASP A 19 -25.30 -18.30 -4.72
CA ASP A 19 -26.73 -18.40 -4.38
C ASP A 19 -27.09 -17.57 -3.14
N SER A 20 -26.12 -17.37 -2.25
CA SER A 20 -26.26 -16.60 -1.01
C SER A 20 -25.79 -15.15 -1.12
N GLY A 21 -25.32 -14.66 -2.27
CA GLY A 21 -24.83 -13.28 -2.41
C GLY A 21 -23.72 -13.12 -3.45
N LYS A 22 -22.67 -12.37 -3.10
CA LYS A 22 -21.57 -12.03 -4.02
C LYS A 22 -20.23 -12.09 -3.30
N LEU A 23 -19.22 -12.57 -3.99
CA LEU A 23 -17.83 -12.57 -3.53
C LEU A 23 -16.97 -11.87 -4.58
N ASP A 24 -16.31 -10.81 -4.18
CA ASP A 24 -15.33 -10.10 -5.00
C ASP A 24 -13.94 -10.25 -4.42
N LEU A 25 -12.95 -10.42 -5.29
CA LEU A 25 -11.55 -10.43 -4.93
C LEU A 25 -10.78 -9.45 -5.80
N THR A 26 -10.10 -8.51 -5.17
CA THR A 26 -9.18 -7.57 -5.79
C THR A 26 -7.77 -7.89 -5.34
N LEU A 27 -6.85 -7.98 -6.30
CA LEU A 27 -5.42 -8.14 -6.05
C LEU A 27 -4.69 -7.03 -6.79
N GLU A 28 -3.80 -6.31 -6.12
CA GLU A 28 -2.98 -5.27 -6.73
C GLU A 28 -1.51 -5.46 -6.35
N TYR A 29 -0.62 -5.25 -7.31
CA TYR A 29 0.82 -5.23 -7.11
C TYR A 29 1.39 -3.90 -7.59
N HIS A 30 2.14 -3.27 -6.69
CA HIS A 30 2.76 -1.98 -6.91
C HIS A 30 4.28 -2.15 -6.93
N PHE A 31 4.91 -1.51 -7.90
CA PHE A 31 6.35 -1.37 -7.98
C PHE A 31 6.68 0.09 -8.27
N VAL A 32 7.52 0.69 -7.43
CA VAL A 32 8.01 2.05 -7.63
C VAL A 32 9.51 1.99 -7.91
N GLY A 33 9.92 2.50 -9.07
CA GLY A 33 11.32 2.59 -9.47
C GLY A 33 12.16 3.43 -8.49
N ILE A 34 13.48 3.32 -8.62
CA ILE A 34 14.44 3.94 -7.69
C ILE A 34 14.47 5.46 -7.81
N ARG A 35 14.18 6.01 -9.00
CA ARG A 35 14.24 7.46 -9.26
C ARG A 35 12.87 8.15 -9.19
N LEU A 36 11.79 7.39 -9.25
CA LEU A 36 10.45 7.94 -9.05
C LEU A 36 10.33 8.52 -7.64
N TYR A 37 9.68 9.68 -7.55
CA TYR A 37 9.48 10.45 -6.34
C TYR A 37 10.76 10.98 -5.65
N ARG A 38 11.92 10.96 -6.32
CA ARG A 38 13.17 11.61 -5.85
C ARG A 38 13.46 12.88 -6.65
N HIS A 39 13.75 13.98 -5.96
CA HIS A 39 14.21 15.23 -6.59
C HIS A 39 15.50 15.73 -5.94
N LYS A 40 16.38 16.33 -6.74
CA LYS A 40 17.66 16.88 -6.25
C LYS A 40 17.46 18.06 -5.30
N ASP A 41 16.55 18.97 -5.68
CA ASP A 41 16.35 20.24 -4.97
C ASP A 41 15.26 20.18 -3.88
N PHE A 42 14.28 19.26 -4.01
CA PHE A 42 13.18 19.10 -3.05
C PHE A 42 13.43 17.86 -2.19
N ARG A 43 14.13 18.06 -1.07
CA ARG A 43 14.47 16.99 -0.12
C ARG A 43 13.29 16.51 0.74
N SER A 44 12.15 17.19 0.68
CA SER A 44 10.90 16.79 1.33
C SER A 44 10.22 15.59 0.66
N GLY A 45 10.71 15.16 -0.52
CA GLY A 45 10.01 14.18 -1.36
C GLY A 45 8.87 14.82 -2.15
N HIS A 46 8.12 14.00 -2.89
CA HIS A 46 6.91 14.42 -3.62
C HIS A 46 5.74 14.59 -2.65
N THR A 47 5.75 15.69 -1.90
CA THR A 47 4.66 16.08 -1.00
C THR A 47 4.18 17.49 -1.33
N LEU A 48 2.86 17.72 -1.31
CA LEU A 48 2.26 19.06 -1.30
C LEU A 48 1.51 19.22 0.02
N ASP A 49 1.77 20.30 0.76
CA ASP A 49 1.13 20.55 2.05
C ASP A 49 1.25 19.39 3.07
N ARG A 50 2.38 18.66 3.02
CA ARG A 50 2.68 17.46 3.83
C ARG A 50 1.78 16.25 3.52
N ILE A 51 1.01 16.31 2.44
CA ILE A 51 0.31 15.17 1.86
C ILE A 51 1.20 14.60 0.77
N LEU A 52 1.41 13.29 0.79
CA LEU A 52 2.18 12.61 -0.25
C LEU A 52 1.39 12.65 -1.57
N ILE A 53 2.03 13.06 -2.66
CA ILE A 53 1.46 13.00 -4.01
C ILE A 53 2.06 11.79 -4.71
N GLY A 54 1.22 10.80 -5.01
CA GLY A 54 1.61 9.56 -5.68
C GLY A 54 1.39 8.33 -4.80
N ASP A 55 2.22 7.31 -4.99
CA ASP A 55 2.15 6.07 -4.23
C ASP A 55 2.80 6.21 -2.83
N GLU A 56 2.09 5.78 -1.79
CA GLU A 56 2.55 5.79 -0.39
C GLU A 56 3.80 4.96 -0.12
N LEU A 57 4.21 4.11 -1.05
CA LEU A 57 5.42 3.30 -0.98
C LEU A 57 6.73 4.07 -1.12
N GLU A 58 6.67 5.30 -1.65
CA GLU A 58 7.84 6.11 -1.99
C GLU A 58 8.79 5.42 -2.99
N SER A 59 9.95 6.04 -3.27
CA SER A 59 10.94 5.51 -4.21
C SER A 59 11.46 4.12 -3.81
N ALA A 60 11.75 3.25 -4.78
CA ALA A 60 12.29 1.90 -4.55
C ALA A 60 11.41 0.99 -3.65
N GLY A 61 10.10 1.26 -3.62
CA GLY A 61 9.12 0.48 -2.90
C GLY A 61 8.46 -0.61 -3.75
N ARG A 62 7.91 -1.63 -3.08
CA ARG A 62 7.01 -2.62 -3.68
C ARG A 62 5.91 -2.99 -2.70
N ALA A 63 4.71 -3.22 -3.20
CA ALA A 63 3.62 -3.74 -2.38
C ALA A 63 2.75 -4.74 -3.11
N GLY A 64 2.07 -5.55 -2.31
CA GLY A 64 0.92 -6.33 -2.73
C GLY A 64 -0.26 -6.03 -1.83
N TYR A 65 -1.41 -5.78 -2.42
CA TYR A 65 -2.68 -5.55 -1.74
C TYR A 65 -3.68 -6.63 -2.18
N LEU A 66 -4.47 -7.08 -1.23
CA LEU A 66 -5.56 -8.01 -1.43
C LEU A 66 -6.78 -7.46 -0.68
N GLU A 67 -7.90 -7.41 -1.36
CA GLU A 67 -9.20 -7.11 -0.77
C GLU A 67 -10.20 -8.18 -1.20
N ALA A 68 -10.89 -8.80 -0.23
CA ALA A 68 -11.97 -9.74 -0.49
C ALA A 68 -13.25 -9.22 0.17
N ASN A 69 -14.30 -9.05 -0.62
CA ASN A 69 -15.62 -8.61 -0.16
C ASN A 69 -16.62 -9.73 -0.34
N TRP A 70 -17.31 -10.12 0.73
CA TRP A 70 -18.32 -11.16 0.71
C TRP A 70 -19.65 -10.62 1.21
N ASP A 71 -20.57 -10.40 0.28
CA ASP A 71 -21.97 -10.12 0.57
C ASP A 71 -22.67 -11.43 0.93
N ILE A 72 -23.25 -11.48 2.14
CA ILE A 72 -24.02 -12.60 2.66
C ILE A 72 -25.48 -12.13 2.79
N GLY A 73 -26.31 -12.58 1.86
CA GLY A 73 -27.68 -12.10 1.71
C GLY A 73 -27.71 -10.64 1.31
N ALA A 74 -28.71 -9.91 1.82
CA ALA A 74 -28.92 -8.49 1.53
C ALA A 74 -28.43 -7.54 2.63
N ARG A 75 -27.83 -8.07 3.71
CA ARG A 75 -27.65 -7.33 4.97
C ARG A 75 -26.23 -7.33 5.49
N ASP A 76 -25.46 -8.36 5.18
CA ASP A 76 -24.14 -8.56 5.74
C ASP A 76 -23.08 -8.44 4.66
N LEU A 77 -22.05 -7.66 4.94
CA LEU A 77 -20.84 -7.58 4.12
C LEU A 77 -19.64 -7.86 5.03
N ILE A 78 -18.85 -8.86 4.65
CA ILE A 78 -17.55 -9.13 5.26
C ILE A 78 -16.46 -8.67 4.30
N THR A 79 -15.57 -7.81 4.78
CA THR A 79 -14.39 -7.36 4.04
C THR A 79 -13.13 -7.85 4.72
N VAL A 80 -12.22 -8.46 3.95
CA VAL A 80 -10.88 -8.85 4.40
C VAL A 80 -9.86 -8.13 3.54
N GLU A 81 -9.00 -7.34 4.18
CA GLU A 81 -7.92 -6.62 3.54
C GLU A 81 -6.58 -7.15 4.03
N ALA A 82 -5.65 -7.38 3.13
CA ALA A 82 -4.27 -7.73 3.45
C ALA A 82 -3.31 -6.90 2.61
N ALA A 83 -2.24 -6.41 3.24
CA ALA A 83 -1.20 -5.63 2.60
C ALA A 83 0.19 -6.14 2.99
N TYR A 84 1.07 -6.21 2.01
CA TYR A 84 2.50 -6.34 2.21
C TYR A 84 3.19 -5.18 1.53
N GLU A 85 4.01 -4.44 2.27
CA GLU A 85 4.76 -3.31 1.77
C GLU A 85 6.23 -3.49 2.12
N ALA A 86 7.12 -3.28 1.16
CA ALA A 86 8.56 -3.28 1.38
C ALA A 86 9.18 -2.02 0.80
N ARG A 87 9.92 -1.30 1.63
CA ARG A 87 10.57 -0.04 1.29
C ARG A 87 12.07 -0.15 1.49
N SER A 88 12.83 0.54 0.65
CA SER A 88 14.28 0.54 0.72
C SER A 88 14.81 1.95 0.98
N ALA A 89 15.70 2.06 1.96
CA ALA A 89 16.50 3.26 2.20
C ALA A 89 17.91 3.16 1.57
N ASP A 90 18.10 2.29 0.58
CA ASP A 90 19.39 2.14 -0.10
C ASP A 90 19.85 3.45 -0.76
N ASP A 91 21.15 3.71 -0.67
CA ASP A 91 21.78 4.86 -1.33
C ASP A 91 22.21 4.46 -2.74
N TYR A 92 21.87 5.30 -3.72
CA TYR A 92 22.20 5.09 -5.12
C TYR A 92 22.98 6.27 -5.66
N ARG A 93 24.10 5.98 -6.33
CA ARG A 93 24.87 6.97 -7.09
C ARG A 93 24.46 6.93 -8.55
N VAL A 94 24.19 8.10 -9.11
CA VAL A 94 23.91 8.25 -10.54
C VAL A 94 25.23 8.51 -11.27
N ILE A 95 25.56 7.67 -12.23
CA ILE A 95 26.71 7.90 -13.12
C ILE A 95 26.22 8.64 -14.37
N ILE A 96 26.82 9.80 -14.64
CA ILE A 96 26.63 10.58 -15.87
C ILE A 96 27.88 10.36 -16.72
N GLU A 97 27.72 9.69 -17.86
CA GLU A 97 28.85 9.30 -18.72
C GLU A 97 29.23 10.42 -19.71
N ASP A 98 28.27 11.27 -20.10
CA ASP A 98 28.48 12.39 -21.03
C ASP A 98 28.01 13.73 -20.40
N PRO A 99 28.94 14.60 -19.96
CA PRO A 99 28.62 15.92 -19.41
C PRO A 99 27.88 16.83 -20.40
N ALA A 100 28.04 16.62 -21.71
CA ALA A 100 27.43 17.45 -22.75
C ALA A 100 25.96 17.10 -23.00
N ARG A 101 25.53 15.87 -22.69
CA ARG A 101 24.15 15.41 -22.86
C ARG A 101 23.36 15.32 -21.55
N SER A 102 24.02 15.25 -20.40
CA SER A 102 23.38 15.23 -19.07
C SER A 102 22.29 14.15 -18.91
N ILE A 103 22.36 13.05 -19.66
CA ILE A 103 21.39 11.95 -19.55
C ILE A 103 21.95 10.92 -18.55
N PRO A 104 21.35 10.75 -17.36
CA PRO A 104 21.82 9.80 -16.37
C PRO A 104 21.49 8.36 -16.77
N LEU A 105 22.49 7.60 -17.22
CA LEU A 105 22.32 6.25 -17.78
C LEU A 105 21.95 5.17 -16.75
N GLN A 106 22.52 5.24 -15.54
CA GLN A 106 22.32 4.18 -14.56
C GLN A 106 22.46 4.67 -13.11
N ALA A 107 21.52 4.27 -12.26
CA ALA A 107 21.68 4.31 -10.81
C ALA A 107 22.37 3.03 -10.32
N ILE A 108 23.51 3.16 -9.66
CA ILE A 108 24.27 2.05 -9.06
C ILE A 108 24.10 2.15 -7.55
N LYS A 109 23.79 1.02 -6.90
CA LYS A 109 23.68 0.96 -5.44
C LYS A 109 25.06 1.17 -4.82
N GLU A 110 25.19 2.21 -4.00
CA GLU A 110 26.44 2.60 -3.33
C GLU A 110 26.47 2.07 -1.88
N ARG A 111 25.32 2.08 -1.21
CA ARG A 111 25.16 1.53 0.14
C ARG A 111 23.88 0.74 0.22
N SER A 112 23.98 -0.46 0.81
CA SER A 112 22.80 -1.24 1.18
C SER A 112 22.41 -0.90 2.62
N ASN A 113 21.22 -0.35 2.80
CA ASN A 113 20.67 -0.03 4.11
C ASN A 113 19.59 -1.05 4.48
N PRO A 114 19.23 -1.17 5.78
CA PRO A 114 18.17 -2.07 6.20
C PRO A 114 16.85 -1.72 5.50
N GLN A 115 16.12 -2.73 5.03
CA GLN A 115 14.81 -2.56 4.39
C GLN A 115 13.70 -2.67 5.43
N GLU A 116 12.74 -1.74 5.39
CA GLU A 116 11.51 -1.86 6.17
C GLU A 116 10.53 -2.77 5.44
N ARG A 117 9.90 -3.69 6.17
CA ARG A 117 8.84 -4.56 5.66
C ARG A 117 7.64 -4.48 6.57
N ARG A 118 6.47 -4.22 6.01
CA ARG A 118 5.21 -4.09 6.74
C ARG A 118 4.21 -5.10 6.22
N TYR A 119 3.52 -5.74 7.14
CA TYR A 119 2.44 -6.69 6.88
C TYR A 119 1.23 -6.20 7.65
N ARG A 120 0.08 -6.03 6.98
CA ARG A 120 -1.16 -5.59 7.60
C ARG A 120 -2.30 -6.51 7.18
N GLY A 121 -3.17 -6.83 8.12
CA GLY A 121 -4.43 -7.51 7.87
C GLY A 121 -5.56 -6.83 8.63
N VAL A 122 -6.70 -6.61 7.97
CA VAL A 122 -7.91 -6.05 8.57
C VAL A 122 -9.09 -6.90 8.15
N MET A 123 -9.98 -7.19 9.09
CA MET A 123 -11.27 -7.79 8.84
C MET A 123 -12.36 -6.83 9.32
N SER A 124 -13.33 -6.57 8.46
CA SER A 124 -14.49 -5.74 8.75
C SER A 124 -15.77 -6.54 8.52
N TRP A 125 -16.76 -6.32 9.38
CA TRP A 125 -18.12 -6.79 9.21
C TRP A 125 -19.06 -5.61 9.26
N SER A 126 -19.90 -5.48 8.24
CA SER A 126 -20.92 -4.45 8.10
C SER A 126 -22.29 -5.12 8.07
N HIS A 127 -23.22 -4.62 8.89
CA HIS A 127 -24.56 -5.18 9.04
C HIS A 127 -25.64 -4.11 8.98
N TRP A 128 -26.58 -4.27 8.06
CA TRP A 128 -27.77 -3.43 7.95
C TRP A 128 -28.82 -3.83 8.98
N LEU A 129 -29.23 -2.88 9.83
CA LEU A 129 -30.22 -3.14 10.88
C LEU A 129 -31.64 -3.15 10.31
N ASP A 130 -32.40 -4.21 10.63
CA ASP A 130 -33.75 -4.42 10.11
C ASP A 130 -34.72 -3.26 10.34
N GLY A 131 -35.33 -2.80 9.25
CA GLY A 131 -36.35 -1.76 9.27
C GLY A 131 -35.81 -0.40 9.71
N ARG A 132 -34.49 -0.18 9.68
CA ARG A 132 -33.86 1.07 10.09
C ARG A 132 -32.79 1.52 9.08
N PRO A 133 -32.59 2.84 8.92
CA PRO A 133 -31.56 3.41 8.06
C PRO A 133 -30.17 3.36 8.73
N PHE A 134 -29.81 2.25 9.39
CA PHE A 134 -28.57 2.16 10.17
C PHE A 134 -27.68 1.02 9.66
N LEU A 135 -26.39 1.34 9.48
CA LEU A 135 -25.33 0.40 9.19
C LEU A 135 -24.41 0.31 10.42
N LEU A 136 -24.26 -0.89 10.97
CA LEU A 136 -23.27 -1.18 11.99
C LEU A 136 -22.03 -1.76 11.33
N LYS A 137 -20.87 -1.12 11.51
CA LYS A 137 -19.57 -1.63 11.06
C LYS A 137 -18.67 -1.91 12.26
N THR A 138 -18.09 -3.10 12.28
CA THR A 138 -17.07 -3.50 13.25
C THR A 138 -15.82 -3.95 12.50
N SER A 139 -14.66 -3.42 12.87
CA SER A 139 -13.39 -3.75 12.21
C SER A 139 -12.33 -4.10 13.23
N VAL A 140 -11.51 -5.10 12.92
CA VAL A 140 -10.33 -5.47 13.70
C VAL A 140 -9.15 -5.67 12.77
N GLY A 141 -7.96 -5.27 13.21
CA GLY A 141 -6.78 -5.40 12.38
C GLY A 141 -5.48 -5.47 13.16
N TYR A 142 -4.47 -5.97 12.47
CA TYR A 142 -3.13 -6.16 12.98
C TYR A 142 -2.11 -5.74 11.93
N GLU A 143 -1.05 -5.09 12.38
CA GLU A 143 0.09 -4.72 11.56
C GLU A 143 1.40 -5.12 12.25
N ARG A 144 2.32 -5.68 11.46
CA ARG A 144 3.70 -5.96 11.84
C ARG A 144 4.65 -5.20 10.92
N ALA A 145 5.46 -4.31 11.48
CA ALA A 145 6.57 -3.68 10.79
C ALA A 145 7.90 -4.24 11.31
N ASN A 146 8.73 -4.75 10.40
CA ASN A 146 10.08 -5.20 10.70
C ASN A 146 11.08 -4.13 10.23
N THR A 147 12.12 -3.87 11.03
CA THR A 147 13.12 -2.85 10.73
C THR A 147 12.47 -1.46 10.53
N PHE A 148 11.58 -1.10 11.45
CA PHE A 148 10.81 0.15 11.41
C PHE A 148 11.75 1.36 11.40
N ALA A 149 11.42 2.34 10.55
CA ALA A 149 12.23 3.51 10.26
C ALA A 149 13.67 3.15 9.82
N PHE A 150 13.82 2.03 9.10
CA PHE A 150 15.08 1.51 8.56
C PHE A 150 16.14 1.20 9.63
N GLN A 151 15.73 0.92 10.87
CA GLN A 151 16.63 0.58 11.97
C GLN A 151 16.64 -0.93 12.24
N LEU A 152 17.81 -1.54 12.10
CA LEU A 152 17.98 -2.99 12.30
C LEU A 152 17.53 -3.43 13.69
N GLY A 153 16.73 -4.49 13.76
CA GLY A 153 16.22 -5.07 15.01
C GLY A 153 15.05 -4.31 15.64
N LYS A 154 14.67 -3.12 15.14
CA LYS A 154 13.48 -2.42 15.61
C LYS A 154 12.23 -2.93 14.91
N ASN A 155 11.47 -3.77 15.60
CA ASN A 155 10.20 -4.26 15.10
C ASN A 155 9.04 -3.58 15.85
N ARG A 156 7.92 -3.39 15.18
CA ARG A 156 6.71 -2.77 15.73
C ARG A 156 5.49 -3.62 15.41
N ASN A 157 4.57 -3.70 16.38
CA ASN A 157 3.24 -4.26 16.20
C ASN A 157 2.22 -3.16 16.44
N ASN A 158 1.17 -3.10 15.63
CA ASN A 158 0.03 -2.24 15.86
C ASN A 158 -1.25 -3.08 15.79
N PHE A 159 -2.25 -2.69 16.56
CA PHE A 159 -3.58 -3.29 16.55
C PHE A 159 -4.60 -2.17 16.34
N ILE A 160 -5.64 -2.44 15.56
CA ILE A 160 -6.76 -1.53 15.35
C ILE A 160 -8.06 -2.23 15.69
N GLY A 161 -8.95 -1.49 16.35
CA GLY A 161 -10.34 -1.85 16.56
C GLY A 161 -11.20 -0.65 16.19
N GLU A 162 -12.24 -0.87 15.40
CA GLU A 162 -13.20 0.15 15.02
C GLU A 162 -14.61 -0.36 15.29
N LEU A 163 -15.44 0.53 15.84
CA LEU A 163 -16.89 0.37 15.89
C LEU A 163 -17.51 1.64 15.34
N ARG A 164 -18.35 1.50 14.33
CA ARG A 164 -19.00 2.63 13.64
C ARG A 164 -20.47 2.34 13.46
N LEU A 165 -21.30 3.33 13.79
CA LEU A 165 -22.73 3.33 13.47
C LEU A 165 -22.97 4.47 12.49
N GLU A 166 -23.44 4.14 11.29
CA GLU A 166 -23.72 5.09 10.23
C GLU A 166 -25.22 5.18 9.97
N VAL A 167 -25.70 6.38 9.65
CA VAL A 167 -27.10 6.62 9.26
C VAL A 167 -27.15 6.86 7.76
N SER A 168 -27.85 6.00 7.03
CA SER A 168 -27.95 6.07 5.57
C SER A 168 -29.35 6.55 5.18
N PHE A 169 -29.46 7.77 4.66
CA PHE A 169 -30.71 8.39 4.21
C PHE A 169 -30.94 8.18 2.71
#